data_AF-A0A1S4BML5-F1
#
_entry.id   AF-A0A1S4BML5-F1
#
_cell.length_a   1.000
_cell.length_b   1.000
_cell.length_c   1.000
_cell.angle_alpha   90.00
_cell.angle_beta   90.00
_cell.angle_gamma   90.00
#
_symmetry.space_group_name_H-M   'P 1'
#
loop_
_entity.id
_entity.type
_entity.pdbx_description
1 polymer ?
#
loop_
_entity_poly.entity_id
_entity_poly.type
_entity_poly.pdbx_seq_one_letter_code
_entity_poly.pdbx_strand_id
1 'polypeptide(L)'
;MGLLSHRVERNEIAAGDHIYTWRTVFAYSHHGIYVGGSKVVHFTREQNIVSGDTILFSVPPKLSSISSTNVSSTCTNILDCGFQHKESGVVLSCLDCFLGDGLLYRFDYGASPSVFLTKLRGGTCTTAQSDPPEAVIHRAMYLLQNGFGNYDVFKNNCEDFALYCKTGLLVLDQGALGRSGQAASVINAPLAAIASSPLKLFMSSPAGLVLATAGMYCLTKYVSDIGVRSDVTKVKVEELTSFHNCKSLKKSINEDHCDTREVTLNQTDTPAKKRRRCD
;
A
#
# COMPACT_ATOMS: atom_id res chain seq x y z
N MET A 1 -1.62 -15.03 20.19
CA MET A 1 -0.90 -14.97 18.90
C MET A 1 0.55 -15.37 19.15
N GLY A 2 1.10 -16.30 18.38
CA GLY A 2 2.46 -16.79 18.59
C GLY A 2 3.53 -15.73 18.26
N LEU A 3 4.59 -15.65 19.07
CA LEU A 3 5.67 -14.67 18.92
C LEU A 3 6.39 -14.76 17.56
N LEU A 4 6.31 -15.92 16.88
CA LEU A 4 7.11 -16.24 15.70
C LEU A 4 6.32 -16.40 14.39
N SER A 5 5.01 -16.69 14.44
CA SER A 5 4.20 -16.93 13.24
C SER A 5 2.83 -16.32 13.35
N HIS A 6 2.43 -15.58 12.31
CA HIS A 6 1.07 -15.07 12.14
C HIS A 6 0.15 -16.07 11.43
N ARG A 7 0.62 -17.31 11.22
CA ARG A 7 -0.16 -18.36 10.60
C ARG A 7 -1.34 -18.68 11.50
N VAL A 8 -2.52 -18.79 10.90
CA VAL A 8 -3.77 -19.12 11.58
C VAL A 8 -4.51 -20.18 10.79
N GLU A 9 -5.36 -20.93 11.47
CA GLU A 9 -6.31 -21.84 10.86
C GLU A 9 -7.61 -21.12 10.44
N ARG A 10 -8.39 -21.77 9.58
CA ARG A 10 -9.62 -21.19 9.01
C ARG A 10 -10.73 -20.93 10.05
N ASN A 11 -10.71 -21.66 11.15
CA ASN A 11 -11.62 -21.49 12.29
C ASN A 11 -11.17 -20.38 13.26
N GLU A 12 -9.95 -19.85 13.12
CA GLU A 12 -9.39 -18.80 13.98
C GLU A 12 -9.57 -17.38 13.41
N ILE A 13 -10.09 -17.28 12.17
CA ILE A 13 -10.39 -16.00 11.52
C ILE A 13 -11.85 -15.60 11.68
N ALA A 14 -12.08 -14.31 11.87
CA ALA A 14 -13.42 -13.72 11.98
C ALA A 14 -13.64 -12.65 10.91
N ALA A 15 -14.90 -12.38 10.57
CA ALA A 15 -15.23 -11.31 9.63
C ALA A 15 -14.65 -9.97 10.13
N GLY A 16 -14.03 -9.21 9.24
CA GLY A 16 -13.25 -8.01 9.57
C GLY A 16 -11.76 -8.28 9.83
N ASP A 17 -11.29 -9.52 9.80
CA ASP A 17 -9.85 -9.83 9.88
C ASP A 17 -9.13 -9.42 8.59
N HIS A 18 -7.97 -8.77 8.76
CA HIS A 18 -7.02 -8.57 7.68
C HIS A 18 -6.16 -9.82 7.60
N ILE A 19 -6.31 -10.54 6.49
CA ILE A 19 -5.57 -11.76 6.21
C ILE A 19 -4.59 -11.54 5.06
N TYR A 20 -3.54 -12.33 5.02
CA TYR A 20 -2.59 -12.31 3.93
C TYR A 20 -2.03 -13.70 3.64
N THR A 21 -1.49 -13.86 2.44
CA THR A 21 -0.75 -15.05 2.02
C THR A 21 0.54 -14.64 1.34
N TRP A 22 1.62 -15.40 1.55
CA TRP A 22 2.87 -15.20 0.82
C TRP A 22 2.76 -15.76 -0.61
N ARG A 23 3.33 -15.04 -1.57
CA ARG A 23 3.36 -15.37 -3.00
C ARG A 23 4.80 -15.39 -3.51
N THR A 24 5.01 -16.10 -4.62
CA THR A 24 6.29 -16.20 -5.35
C THR A 24 7.47 -16.48 -4.41
N VAL A 25 7.47 -17.65 -3.74
CA VAL A 25 8.53 -18.07 -2.81
C VAL A 25 8.83 -17.00 -1.75
N PHE A 26 7.80 -16.48 -1.09
CA PHE A 26 7.94 -15.40 -0.11
C PHE A 26 8.58 -14.13 -0.68
N ALA A 27 8.33 -13.77 -1.95
CA ALA A 27 8.80 -12.50 -2.49
C ALA A 27 7.90 -11.33 -2.04
N TYR A 28 6.59 -11.55 -1.97
CA TYR A 28 5.62 -10.56 -1.48
C TYR A 28 4.43 -11.23 -0.78
N SER A 29 3.71 -10.48 0.05
CA SER A 29 2.42 -10.87 0.63
C SER A 29 1.28 -10.21 -0.14
N HIS A 30 0.26 -11.00 -0.44
CA HIS A 30 -1.02 -10.53 -0.96
C HIS A 30 -2.02 -10.40 0.19
N HIS A 31 -2.67 -9.25 0.29
CA HIS A 31 -3.48 -8.83 1.44
C HIS A 31 -4.95 -8.71 1.10
N GLY A 32 -5.83 -8.98 2.06
CA GLY A 32 -7.27 -8.87 1.91
C GLY A 32 -8.02 -8.80 3.23
N ILE A 33 -9.29 -8.44 3.16
CA ILE A 33 -10.21 -8.41 4.29
C ILE A 33 -11.15 -9.61 4.19
N TYR A 34 -11.12 -10.48 5.20
CA TYR A 34 -12.08 -11.57 5.32
C TYR A 34 -13.45 -11.00 5.72
N VAL A 35 -14.49 -11.28 4.95
CA VAL A 35 -15.85 -10.73 5.17
C VAL A 35 -16.84 -11.80 5.65
N GLY A 36 -16.35 -12.98 6.03
CA GLY A 36 -17.19 -14.11 6.45
C GLY A 36 -17.60 -15.02 5.29
N GLY A 37 -18.18 -16.19 5.60
CA GLY A 37 -18.72 -17.11 4.59
C GLY A 37 -17.70 -17.55 3.53
N SER A 38 -16.45 -17.75 3.93
CA SER A 38 -15.31 -18.08 3.06
C SER A 38 -15.05 -17.06 1.95
N LYS A 39 -15.33 -15.78 2.19
CA LYS A 39 -15.13 -14.68 1.22
C LYS A 39 -14.10 -13.67 1.68
N VAL A 40 -13.38 -13.12 0.72
CA VAL A 40 -12.31 -12.15 0.91
C VAL A 40 -12.48 -11.02 -0.09
N VAL A 41 -12.45 -9.78 0.39
CA VAL A 41 -12.35 -8.59 -0.47
C VAL A 41 -10.90 -8.15 -0.50
N HIS A 42 -10.33 -8.00 -1.69
CA HIS A 42 -8.93 -7.63 -1.83
C HIS A 42 -8.70 -6.75 -3.07
N PHE A 43 -7.68 -5.90 -2.98
CA PHE A 43 -7.30 -5.02 -4.07
C PHE A 43 -6.28 -5.70 -4.98
N THR A 44 -6.50 -5.60 -6.29
CA THR A 44 -5.68 -6.26 -7.31
C THR A 44 -5.22 -5.26 -8.35
N ARG A 45 -4.12 -5.58 -9.04
CA ARG A 45 -3.71 -4.82 -10.21
C ARG A 45 -4.77 -5.00 -11.29
N GLU A 46 -5.28 -3.89 -11.81
CA GLU A 46 -6.22 -3.88 -12.92
C GLU A 46 -5.61 -4.63 -14.12
N GLN A 47 -6.26 -5.72 -14.52
CA GLN A 47 -5.95 -6.39 -15.77
C GLN A 47 -6.62 -5.57 -16.87
N ASN A 48 -5.87 -4.64 -17.47
CA ASN A 48 -6.28 -4.09 -18.75
C ASN A 48 -6.36 -5.26 -19.73
N ILE A 49 -7.56 -5.79 -19.96
CA ILE A 49 -7.84 -6.68 -21.09
C ILE A 49 -7.82 -5.79 -22.32
N VAL A 50 -6.61 -5.43 -22.76
CA VAL A 50 -6.39 -5.03 -24.15
C VAL A 50 -6.42 -6.34 -24.92
N SER A 51 -7.49 -6.55 -25.68
CA SER A 51 -7.52 -7.55 -26.75
C SER A 51 -6.21 -7.44 -27.56
N GLY A 52 -5.30 -8.39 -27.40
CA GLY A 52 -4.04 -8.32 -28.14
C GLY A 52 -2.93 -9.24 -27.65
N ASP A 53 -2.54 -9.20 -26.37
CA ASP A 53 -1.33 -9.91 -25.93
C ASP A 53 -1.52 -10.67 -24.63
N THR A 54 -1.45 -12.00 -24.75
CA THR A 54 -1.53 -12.94 -23.63
C THR A 54 -0.22 -12.89 -22.85
N ILE A 55 -0.16 -12.07 -21.80
CA ILE A 55 1.01 -12.06 -20.91
C ILE A 55 0.91 -13.27 -19.98
N LEU A 56 1.67 -14.30 -20.33
CA LEU A 56 1.87 -15.54 -19.57
C LEU A 56 2.23 -15.25 -18.10
N PHE A 57 1.37 -15.65 -17.16
CA PHE A 57 1.86 -16.05 -15.85
C PHE A 57 2.56 -17.39 -16.03
N SER A 58 3.89 -17.39 -15.90
CA SER A 58 4.76 -18.57 -16.05
C SER A 58 4.40 -19.66 -15.05
N VAL A 59 3.59 -20.63 -15.47
CA VAL A 59 3.51 -21.96 -14.88
C VAL A 59 4.45 -22.86 -15.68
N PRO A 60 5.34 -23.65 -15.05
CA PRO A 60 6.20 -24.56 -15.81
C PRO A 60 5.35 -25.62 -16.52
N PRO A 61 5.67 -25.98 -17.78
CA PRO A 61 4.80 -26.83 -18.57
C PRO A 61 4.97 -28.29 -18.13
N LYS A 62 3.91 -28.91 -17.64
CA LYS A 62 3.75 -30.37 -17.74
C LYS A 62 2.84 -30.67 -18.92
N LEU A 63 3.45 -31.29 -19.93
CA LEU A 63 2.87 -31.68 -21.20
C LEU A 63 2.12 -33.02 -21.07
N SER A 64 0.81 -33.06 -21.34
CA SER A 64 0.16 -34.10 -22.16
C SER A 64 -1.27 -33.72 -22.57
N SER A 65 -1.45 -33.57 -23.90
CA SER A 65 -2.62 -33.80 -24.77
C SER A 65 -4.04 -33.30 -24.41
N ILE A 66 -4.41 -32.18 -25.04
CA ILE A 66 -5.60 -31.87 -25.87
C ILE A 66 -6.93 -32.59 -25.54
N SER A 67 -7.89 -31.86 -24.96
CA SER A 67 -9.16 -31.47 -25.61
C SER A 67 -10.01 -30.54 -24.73
N SER A 68 -10.77 -29.65 -25.38
CA SER A 68 -11.86 -28.78 -24.89
C SER A 68 -11.57 -27.60 -23.94
N THR A 69 -11.82 -26.39 -24.46
CA THR A 69 -12.30 -25.17 -23.75
C THR A 69 -11.67 -24.82 -22.39
N ASN A 70 -10.59 -24.04 -22.37
CA ASN A 70 -10.04 -23.52 -21.11
C ASN A 70 -10.63 -22.15 -20.75
N VAL A 71 -11.83 -22.23 -20.19
CA VAL A 71 -12.45 -21.21 -19.34
C VAL A 71 -11.43 -20.77 -18.29
N SER A 72 -11.22 -19.45 -18.14
CA SER A 72 -10.56 -18.87 -16.96
C SER A 72 -11.07 -19.59 -15.72
N SER A 73 -10.17 -20.17 -14.91
CA SER A 73 -10.46 -21.08 -13.79
C SER A 73 -11.61 -20.55 -12.94
N THR A 74 -12.83 -20.94 -13.31
CA THR A 74 -14.04 -20.38 -12.71
C THR A 74 -14.16 -21.12 -11.41
N CYS A 75 -14.10 -20.40 -10.30
CA CYS A 75 -14.34 -21.00 -9.00
C CYS A 75 -15.75 -21.61 -9.04
N THR A 76 -15.84 -22.94 -9.10
CA THR A 76 -17.12 -23.65 -9.17
C THR A 76 -17.81 -23.74 -7.80
N ASN A 77 -17.07 -23.45 -6.74
CA ASN A 77 -17.52 -23.64 -5.36
C ASN A 77 -18.28 -22.42 -4.79
N ILE A 78 -18.06 -21.22 -5.35
CA ILE A 78 -18.66 -19.97 -4.84
C ILE A 78 -19.09 -19.08 -6.02
N LEU A 79 -20.39 -18.79 -6.09
CA LEU A 79 -21.06 -18.15 -7.23
C LEU A 79 -20.59 -16.71 -7.52
N ASP A 80 -20.17 -15.99 -6.48
CA ASP A 80 -19.71 -14.59 -6.53
C ASP A 80 -18.17 -14.44 -6.50
N CYS A 81 -17.43 -15.55 -6.59
CA CYS A 81 -15.98 -15.50 -6.59
C CYS A 81 -15.43 -14.92 -7.89
N GLY A 82 -14.56 -13.92 -7.77
CA GLY A 82 -14.04 -13.15 -8.90
C GLY A 82 -14.92 -11.94 -9.26
N PHE A 83 -15.97 -11.66 -8.48
CA PHE A 83 -16.81 -10.48 -8.69
C PHE A 83 -15.99 -9.20 -8.50
N GLN A 84 -16.07 -8.32 -9.49
CA GLN A 84 -15.38 -7.03 -9.51
C GLN A 84 -16.24 -6.04 -10.29
N HIS A 85 -16.42 -4.84 -9.73
CA HIS A 85 -17.01 -3.73 -10.49
C HIS A 85 -15.98 -3.18 -11.48
N LYS A 86 -16.44 -2.75 -12.66
CA LYS A 86 -15.58 -2.14 -13.68
C LYS A 86 -14.85 -0.93 -13.05
N GLU A 87 -13.54 -0.83 -13.28
CA GLU A 87 -12.66 0.26 -12.79
C GLU A 87 -12.45 0.32 -11.26
N SER A 88 -13.00 -0.63 -10.49
CA SER A 88 -12.83 -0.64 -9.04
C SER A 88 -11.41 -1.06 -8.60
N GLY A 89 -10.80 -1.99 -9.35
CA GLY A 89 -9.57 -2.68 -8.95
C GLY A 89 -9.71 -3.61 -7.71
N VAL A 90 -10.84 -3.54 -6.99
CA VAL A 90 -11.15 -4.37 -5.82
C VAL A 90 -12.01 -5.56 -6.25
N VAL A 91 -11.66 -6.74 -5.76
CA VAL A 91 -12.24 -8.03 -6.13
C VAL A 91 -12.80 -8.72 -4.89
N LEU A 92 -13.96 -9.34 -5.03
CA LEU A 92 -14.50 -10.32 -4.08
C LEU A 92 -14.15 -11.72 -4.57
N SER A 93 -13.46 -12.51 -3.75
CA SER A 93 -13.10 -13.89 -4.06
C SER A 93 -13.41 -14.83 -2.90
N CYS A 94 -13.42 -16.13 -3.18
CA CYS A 94 -13.41 -17.12 -2.11
C CYS A 94 -12.03 -17.19 -1.45
N LEU A 95 -12.01 -17.68 -0.21
CA LEU A 95 -10.78 -17.84 0.55
C LEU A 95 -9.78 -18.74 -0.18
N ASP A 96 -10.23 -19.78 -0.87
CA ASP A 96 -9.34 -20.69 -1.61
C ASP A 96 -8.66 -20.00 -2.80
N CYS A 97 -9.41 -19.23 -3.59
CA CYS A 97 -8.84 -18.45 -4.70
C CYS A 97 -7.92 -17.34 -4.19
N PHE A 98 -8.27 -16.69 -3.06
CA PHE A 98 -7.40 -15.72 -2.42
C PHE A 98 -6.07 -16.33 -1.96
N LEU A 99 -6.10 -17.55 -1.41
CA LEU A 99 -4.91 -18.26 -0.92
C LEU A 99 -4.13 -18.95 -2.04
N GLY A 100 -4.76 -19.39 -3.13
CA GLY A 100 -4.15 -20.30 -4.11
C GLY A 100 -3.48 -21.48 -3.39
N ASP A 101 -2.21 -21.74 -3.69
CA ASP A 101 -1.41 -22.76 -2.99
C ASP A 101 -0.70 -22.24 -1.71
N GLY A 102 -1.05 -21.02 -1.28
CA GLY A 102 -0.43 -20.33 -0.16
C GLY A 102 -1.03 -20.68 1.20
N LEU A 103 -0.33 -20.26 2.25
CA LEU A 103 -0.79 -20.43 3.64
C LEU A 103 -1.54 -19.19 4.13
N LEU A 104 -2.48 -19.40 5.05
CA LEU A 104 -3.26 -18.35 5.67
C LEU A 104 -2.51 -17.71 6.85
N TYR A 105 -2.41 -16.39 6.84
CA TYR A 105 -1.87 -15.58 7.93
C TYR A 105 -2.83 -14.45 8.29
N ARG A 106 -2.82 -14.01 9.55
CA ARG A 106 -3.55 -12.84 10.03
C ARG A 106 -2.60 -11.69 10.35
N PHE A 107 -2.90 -10.51 9.83
CA PHE A 107 -2.12 -9.30 10.10
C PHE A 107 -2.40 -8.79 11.53
N ASP A 108 -1.35 -8.39 12.24
CA ASP A 108 -1.46 -7.97 13.65
C ASP A 108 -1.58 -6.44 13.80
N TYR A 109 -2.50 -5.99 14.66
CA TYR A 109 -2.77 -4.57 14.92
C TYR A 109 -2.52 -4.26 16.40
N GLY A 110 -2.15 -3.03 16.70
CA GLY A 110 -1.85 -2.60 18.07
C GLY A 110 -0.61 -3.28 18.65
N ALA A 111 0.32 -3.73 17.79
CA ALA A 111 1.57 -4.32 18.23
C ALA A 111 2.38 -3.30 19.03
N SER A 112 3.02 -3.75 20.11
CA SER A 112 3.98 -2.90 20.81
C SER A 112 5.19 -2.60 19.90
N PRO A 113 5.87 -1.44 20.09
CA PRO A 113 7.04 -1.10 19.29
C PRO A 113 8.13 -2.18 19.28
N SER A 114 8.34 -2.87 20.41
CA SER A 114 9.28 -3.98 20.50
C SER A 114 8.86 -5.17 19.64
N VAL A 115 7.59 -5.60 19.71
CA VAL A 115 7.06 -6.67 18.86
C VAL A 115 7.16 -6.28 17.39
N PHE A 116 6.77 -5.06 17.02
CA PHE A 116 6.84 -4.57 15.65
C PHE A 116 8.26 -4.60 15.07
N LEU A 117 9.26 -4.20 15.86
CA LEU A 117 10.67 -4.19 15.45
C LEU A 117 11.30 -5.58 15.39
N THR A 118 10.84 -6.53 16.23
CA THR A 118 11.34 -7.92 16.16
C THR A 118 10.89 -8.66 14.89
N LYS A 119 9.81 -8.23 14.25
CA LYS A 119 9.37 -8.80 12.97
C LYS A 119 10.27 -8.28 11.85
N LEU A 120 11.23 -9.07 11.38
CA LEU A 120 12.17 -8.62 10.34
C LEU A 120 11.54 -8.38 8.96
N ARG A 121 10.30 -8.82 8.75
CA ARG A 121 9.60 -8.69 7.48
C ARG A 121 8.44 -7.70 7.58
N GLY A 122 8.41 -6.77 6.63
CA GLY A 122 7.32 -5.81 6.47
C GLY A 122 6.00 -6.47 6.08
N GLY A 123 4.88 -5.75 6.20
CA GLY A 123 3.57 -6.24 5.79
C GLY A 123 3.00 -7.37 6.66
N THR A 124 3.32 -7.38 7.96
CA THR A 124 2.84 -8.44 8.86
C THR A 124 2.15 -7.91 10.12
N CYS A 125 2.50 -6.70 10.57
CA CYS A 125 1.93 -6.04 11.73
C CYS A 125 2.08 -4.52 11.63
N THR A 126 1.36 -3.81 12.49
CA THR A 126 1.46 -2.35 12.69
C THR A 126 1.23 -1.99 14.16
N THR A 127 1.73 -0.83 14.61
CA THR A 127 1.39 -0.31 15.95
C THR A 127 0.04 0.40 15.97
N ALA A 128 -0.56 0.70 14.80
CA ALA A 128 -1.90 1.27 14.71
C ALA A 128 -2.98 0.33 15.24
N GLN A 129 -4.01 0.90 15.86
CA GLN A 129 -5.19 0.15 16.30
C GLN A 129 -6.15 -0.10 15.14
N SER A 130 -6.84 -1.24 15.18
CA SER A 130 -7.95 -1.53 14.27
C SER A 130 -9.24 -0.86 14.74
N ASP A 131 -10.04 -0.39 13.79
CA ASP A 131 -11.45 -0.09 14.03
C ASP A 131 -12.28 -1.38 14.22
N PRO A 132 -13.52 -1.27 14.73
CA PRO A 132 -14.42 -2.41 14.89
C PRO A 132 -14.73 -3.15 13.59
N PRO A 133 -14.98 -4.47 13.63
CA PRO A 133 -15.22 -5.29 12.44
C PRO A 133 -16.29 -4.76 11.48
N GLU A 134 -17.36 -4.16 12.02
CA GLU A 134 -18.47 -3.61 11.23
C GLU A 134 -17.99 -2.47 10.32
N ALA A 135 -17.17 -1.56 10.86
CA ALA A 135 -16.58 -0.47 10.10
C ALA A 135 -15.60 -0.99 9.04
N VAL A 136 -14.84 -2.04 9.38
CA VAL A 136 -13.88 -2.67 8.45
C VAL A 136 -14.60 -3.29 7.26
N ILE A 137 -15.63 -4.10 7.53
CA ILE A 137 -16.43 -4.77 6.50
C ILE A 137 -17.14 -3.73 5.65
N HIS A 138 -17.72 -2.69 6.27
CA HIS A 138 -18.35 -1.59 5.56
C HIS A 138 -17.40 -0.94 4.55
N ARG A 139 -16.17 -0.58 4.97
CA ARG A 139 -15.17 -0.01 4.07
C ARG A 139 -14.80 -0.96 2.93
N ALA A 140 -14.53 -2.23 3.23
CA ALA A 140 -14.16 -3.21 2.21
C ALA A 140 -15.25 -3.38 1.16
N MET A 141 -16.51 -3.54 1.58
CA MET A 141 -17.66 -3.70 0.68
C MET A 141 -17.99 -2.42 -0.10
N TYR A 142 -17.84 -1.25 0.52
CA TYR A 142 -18.01 0.02 -0.17
C TYR A 142 -16.96 0.18 -1.29
N LEU A 143 -15.69 -0.14 -1.01
CA LEU A 143 -14.60 -0.05 -1.98
C LEU A 143 -14.70 -1.12 -3.07
N LEU A 144 -15.30 -2.29 -2.79
CA LEU A 144 -15.63 -3.27 -3.83
C LEU A 144 -16.49 -2.65 -4.94
N GLN A 145 -17.45 -1.81 -4.56
CA GLN A 145 -18.40 -1.15 -5.47
C GLN A 145 -17.82 0.13 -6.10
N ASN A 146 -17.11 0.94 -5.32
CA ASN A 146 -16.71 2.31 -5.71
C ASN A 146 -15.23 2.43 -6.12
N GLY A 147 -14.44 1.39 -5.88
CA GLY A 147 -13.00 1.36 -6.15
C GLY A 147 -12.15 2.01 -5.07
N PHE A 148 -10.85 1.72 -5.10
CA PHE A 148 -9.83 2.26 -4.18
C PHE A 148 -8.76 3.11 -4.91
N GLY A 149 -9.09 3.59 -6.11
CA GLY A 149 -8.18 4.30 -6.99
C GLY A 149 -7.25 3.35 -7.78
N ASN A 150 -6.23 3.91 -8.43
CA ASN A 150 -5.34 3.15 -9.30
C ASN A 150 -4.31 2.34 -8.51
N TYR A 151 -4.12 1.07 -8.88
CA TYR A 151 -3.15 0.18 -8.25
C TYR A 151 -1.70 0.57 -8.60
N ASP A 152 -0.85 0.72 -7.59
CA ASP A 152 0.60 0.90 -7.72
C ASP A 152 1.31 -0.05 -6.74
N VAL A 153 2.12 -0.98 -7.27
CA VAL A 153 2.83 -2.01 -6.50
C VAL A 153 3.66 -1.42 -5.34
N PHE A 154 4.23 -0.24 -5.53
CA PHE A 154 5.12 0.41 -4.54
C PHE A 154 4.41 1.46 -3.68
N LYS A 155 3.19 1.85 -4.06
CA LYS A 155 2.35 2.80 -3.35
C LYS A 155 1.02 2.12 -3.02
N ASN A 156 -0.04 2.46 -3.75
CA ASN A 156 -1.40 1.99 -3.54
C ASN A 156 -1.56 0.50 -3.92
N ASN A 157 -1.18 -0.40 -3.03
CA ASN A 157 -1.23 -1.84 -3.25
C ASN A 157 -2.24 -2.52 -2.30
N CYS A 158 -2.28 -3.85 -2.30
CA CYS A 158 -3.20 -4.61 -1.46
C CYS A 158 -2.99 -4.40 0.05
N GLU A 159 -1.77 -4.09 0.50
CA GLU A 159 -1.47 -3.79 1.90
C GLU A 159 -2.09 -2.45 2.32
N ASP A 160 -1.91 -1.40 1.50
CA ASP A 160 -2.51 -0.08 1.72
C ASP A 160 -4.05 -0.16 1.77
N PHE A 161 -4.64 -0.93 0.87
CA PHE A 161 -6.09 -1.20 0.86
C PHE A 161 -6.55 -1.82 2.18
N ALA A 162 -5.87 -2.87 2.64
CA ALA A 162 -6.26 -3.57 3.85
C ALA A 162 -6.00 -2.72 5.12
N LEU A 163 -4.90 -1.97 5.16
CA LEU A 163 -4.61 -1.01 6.22
C LEU A 163 -5.67 0.08 6.29
N TYR A 164 -6.06 0.67 5.16
CA TYR A 164 -7.15 1.65 5.12
C TYR A 164 -8.48 1.02 5.57
N CYS A 165 -8.84 -0.17 5.09
CA CYS A 165 -10.03 -0.87 5.55
C CYS A 165 -10.01 -1.13 7.05
N LYS A 166 -8.84 -1.36 7.68
CA LYS A 166 -8.75 -1.62 9.11
C LYS A 166 -8.70 -0.37 9.99
N THR A 167 -8.16 0.74 9.49
CA THR A 167 -7.83 1.92 10.33
C THR A 167 -8.59 3.19 9.91
N GLY A 168 -9.06 3.25 8.68
CA GLY A 168 -9.55 4.46 8.02
C GLY A 168 -8.45 5.49 7.72
N LEU A 169 -7.17 5.14 7.90
CA LEU A 169 -6.04 6.07 7.72
C LEU A 169 -5.53 6.05 6.28
N LEU A 170 -5.36 7.24 5.71
CA LEU A 170 -4.70 7.45 4.42
C LEU A 170 -3.43 8.27 4.61
N VAL A 171 -2.36 7.86 3.93
CA VAL A 171 -1.10 8.61 3.86
C VAL A 171 -1.27 9.81 2.92
N LEU A 172 -0.93 11.01 3.41
CA LEU A 172 -1.05 12.27 2.69
C LEU A 172 0.10 12.51 1.70
N ASP A 173 1.33 12.16 2.07
CA ASP A 173 2.53 12.60 1.33
C ASP A 173 3.01 11.59 0.27
N GLN A 174 3.51 12.11 -0.85
CA GLN A 174 4.00 11.38 -2.02
C GLN A 174 5.54 11.41 -2.13
N GLY A 175 6.22 12.22 -1.30
CA GLY A 175 7.69 12.36 -1.30
C GLY A 175 8.44 11.39 -0.37
N ALA A 176 7.77 10.70 0.55
CA ALA A 176 8.42 9.81 1.51
C ALA A 176 8.58 8.38 0.97
N LEU A 177 9.81 7.88 1.07
CA LEU A 177 10.26 6.52 0.79
C LEU A 177 9.26 5.43 1.27
N GLY A 178 8.66 4.68 0.34
CA GLY A 178 7.89 3.45 0.57
C GLY A 178 6.66 3.56 1.49
N ARG A 179 5.45 3.55 0.92
CA ARG A 179 4.19 3.66 1.71
C ARG A 179 3.80 2.38 2.44
N SER A 180 4.05 1.23 1.84
CA SER A 180 3.71 -0.09 2.39
C SER A 180 4.81 -0.63 3.29
N GLY A 181 4.47 -1.42 4.30
CA GLY A 181 5.44 -2.05 5.18
C GLY A 181 6.44 -2.93 4.41
N GLN A 182 5.99 -3.56 3.32
CA GLN A 182 6.87 -4.28 2.39
C GLN A 182 7.81 -3.35 1.62
N ALA A 183 7.36 -2.20 1.12
CA ALA A 183 8.22 -1.24 0.43
C ALA A 183 9.22 -0.54 1.38
N ALA A 184 8.80 -0.22 2.60
CA ALA A 184 9.66 0.33 3.66
C ALA A 184 10.74 -0.67 4.10
N SER A 185 10.54 -1.98 3.86
CA SER A 185 11.54 -3.01 4.15
C SER A 185 12.64 -3.15 3.09
N VAL A 186 12.48 -2.51 1.92
CA VAL A 186 13.51 -2.49 0.88
C VAL A 186 14.53 -1.41 1.22
N ILE A 187 15.78 -1.83 1.47
CA ILE A 187 16.94 -1.04 1.93
C ILE A 187 17.47 -0.11 0.81
N ASN A 188 16.61 0.62 0.09
CA ASN A 188 17.00 1.31 -1.15
C ASN A 188 16.71 2.83 -1.18
N ALA A 189 16.74 3.55 -0.07
CA ALA A 189 17.09 4.98 -0.14
C ALA A 189 17.73 5.53 1.14
N PRO A 190 18.57 6.56 1.02
CA PRO A 190 19.72 6.62 0.14
C PRO A 190 21.01 6.58 0.98
N LEU A 191 21.99 5.79 0.55
CA LEU A 191 23.36 5.82 1.05
C LEU A 191 23.91 7.27 1.17
N ALA A 192 23.35 8.20 0.38
CA ALA A 192 23.64 9.64 0.40
C ALA A 192 23.20 10.38 1.69
N ALA A 193 22.06 10.04 2.32
CA ALA A 193 21.66 10.65 3.60
C ALA A 193 22.52 10.17 4.77
N ILE A 194 23.12 8.98 4.62
CA ILE A 194 24.05 8.39 5.59
C ILE A 194 25.42 9.10 5.52
N ALA A 195 25.78 9.67 4.37
CA ALA A 195 27.03 10.37 4.17
C ALA A 195 27.12 11.72 4.92
N SER A 196 26.03 12.29 5.44
CA SER A 196 26.04 13.55 6.21
C SER A 196 25.74 13.37 7.70
N SER A 197 25.56 12.12 8.17
CA SER A 197 25.20 11.80 9.56
C SER A 197 26.42 11.49 10.44
N PRO A 198 26.37 11.77 11.76
CA PRO A 198 27.36 11.29 12.75
C PRO A 198 27.57 9.77 12.73
N LEU A 199 26.63 9.03 12.13
CA LEU A 199 26.69 7.58 11.92
C LEU A 199 27.90 7.12 11.07
N LYS A 200 28.56 8.04 10.35
CA LYS A 200 29.83 7.80 9.65
C LYS A 200 30.91 7.16 10.53
N LEU A 201 30.94 7.48 11.82
CA LEU A 201 31.90 6.92 12.78
C LEU A 201 31.67 5.43 13.07
N PHE A 202 30.43 4.96 12.97
CA PHE A 202 30.12 3.53 13.10
C PHE A 202 30.42 2.76 11.81
N MET A 203 30.44 3.42 10.65
CA MET A 203 30.75 2.76 9.37
C MET A 203 32.24 2.49 9.12
N SER A 204 33.11 2.80 10.08
CA SER A 204 34.57 2.64 9.94
C SER A 204 35.05 1.18 10.06
N SER A 205 34.16 0.24 10.40
CA SER A 205 34.45 -1.20 10.42
C SER A 205 33.30 -2.00 9.80
N PRO A 206 33.54 -3.23 9.28
CA PRO A 206 32.48 -4.09 8.76
C PRO A 206 31.36 -4.36 9.77
N ALA A 207 31.69 -4.58 11.05
CA ALA A 207 30.70 -4.80 12.10
C ALA A 207 29.85 -3.56 12.39
N GLY A 208 30.48 -2.39 12.43
CA GLY A 208 29.77 -1.14 12.67
C GLY A 208 28.90 -0.70 11.48
N LEU A 209 29.29 -1.03 10.24
CA LEU A 209 28.43 -0.87 9.06
C LEU A 209 27.14 -1.71 9.19
N VAL A 210 27.27 -3.00 9.55
CA VAL A 210 26.11 -3.88 9.77
C VAL A 210 25.19 -3.33 10.85
N LEU A 211 25.76 -2.89 11.99
CA LEU A 211 24.97 -2.32 13.09
C LEU A 211 24.27 -1.02 12.67
N ALA A 212 24.96 -0.14 11.95
CA ALA A 212 24.39 1.11 11.45
C ALA A 212 23.24 0.86 10.46
N THR A 213 23.40 -0.08 9.53
CA THR A 213 22.35 -0.45 8.58
C THR A 213 21.16 -1.07 9.29
N ALA A 214 21.37 -1.99 10.25
CA ALA A 214 20.29 -2.59 11.02
C ALA A 214 19.55 -1.56 11.88
N GLY A 215 20.28 -0.65 12.53
CA GLY A 215 19.70 0.44 13.32
C GLY A 215 18.88 1.40 12.46
N MET A 216 19.42 1.79 11.29
CA MET A 216 18.70 2.64 10.33
C MET A 216 17.44 1.94 9.81
N TYR A 217 17.54 0.66 9.44
CA TYR A 217 16.37 -0.13 9.02
C TYR A 217 15.28 -0.13 10.10
N CYS A 218 15.63 -0.42 11.35
CA CYS A 218 14.68 -0.43 12.47
C CYS A 218 14.03 0.96 12.67
N LEU A 219 14.82 2.04 12.60
CA LEU A 219 14.30 3.40 12.73
C LEU A 219 13.36 3.74 11.57
N THR A 220 13.80 3.55 10.32
CA THR A 220 12.98 3.78 9.12
C THR A 220 11.70 2.98 9.17
N LYS A 221 11.77 1.70 9.54
CA LYS A 221 10.61 0.85 9.71
C LYS A 221 9.63 1.41 10.75
N TYR A 222 10.14 1.86 11.90
CA TYR A 222 9.31 2.42 12.98
C TYR A 222 8.64 3.72 12.57
N VAL A 223 9.39 4.69 12.02
CA VAL A 223 8.83 6.01 11.69
C VAL A 223 7.89 5.96 10.48
N SER A 224 8.02 4.96 9.61
CA SER A 224 7.12 4.74 8.49
C SER A 224 5.84 3.98 8.86
N ASP A 225 5.74 3.41 10.07
CA ASP A 225 4.54 2.72 10.52
C ASP A 225 3.33 3.66 10.55
N ILE A 226 2.18 3.18 10.08
CA ILE A 226 0.96 4.00 9.98
C ILE A 226 0.44 4.46 11.34
N GLY A 227 0.81 3.76 12.42
CA GLY A 227 0.49 4.14 13.80
C GLY A 227 1.45 5.17 14.42
N VAL A 228 2.56 5.49 13.75
CA VAL A 228 3.61 6.38 14.25
C VAL A 228 3.75 7.64 13.40
N ARG A 229 3.66 7.50 12.08
CA ARG A 229 3.84 8.62 11.13
C ARG A 229 2.82 9.74 11.34
N SER A 230 3.24 10.98 11.09
CA SER A 230 2.41 12.19 11.29
C SER A 230 1.64 12.63 10.04
N ASP A 231 1.97 12.10 8.87
CA ASP A 231 1.38 12.45 7.58
C ASP A 231 0.20 11.53 7.20
N VAL A 232 -0.53 11.01 8.18
CA VAL A 232 -1.77 10.24 7.95
C VAL A 232 -2.99 11.04 8.35
N THR A 233 -4.11 10.79 7.69
CA THR A 233 -5.41 11.37 8.04
C THR A 233 -6.47 10.30 8.01
N LYS A 234 -7.35 10.31 9.02
CA LYS A 234 -8.51 9.43 9.05
C LYS A 234 -9.58 9.99 8.12
N VAL A 235 -9.97 9.23 7.12
CA VAL A 235 -10.94 9.62 6.09
C VAL A 235 -12.07 8.61 6.07
N LYS A 236 -13.31 9.10 5.95
CA LYS A 236 -14.47 8.23 5.76
C LYS A 236 -14.48 7.67 4.33
N VAL A 237 -14.98 6.46 4.16
CA VAL A 237 -14.90 5.79 2.85
C VAL A 237 -15.74 6.46 1.77
N GLU A 238 -16.82 7.10 2.17
CA GLU A 238 -17.72 7.87 1.32
C GLU A 238 -17.08 9.16 0.79
N GLU A 239 -16.06 9.67 1.49
CA GLU A 239 -15.34 10.90 1.15
C GLU A 239 -14.03 10.61 0.40
N LEU A 240 -13.69 9.33 0.19
CA LEU A 240 -12.42 8.91 -0.38
C LEU A 240 -12.22 9.46 -1.81
N THR A 241 -13.27 9.44 -2.62
CA THR A 241 -13.25 9.98 -4.00
C THR A 241 -12.99 11.48 -4.02
N SER A 242 -13.67 12.25 -3.16
CA SER A 242 -13.44 13.69 -2.98
C SER A 242 -12.01 13.98 -2.53
N PHE A 243 -11.47 13.14 -1.65
CA PHE A 243 -10.10 13.26 -1.15
C PHE A 243 -9.05 12.99 -2.24
N HIS A 244 -9.25 11.96 -3.07
CA HIS A 244 -8.40 11.69 -4.23
C HIS A 244 -8.45 12.84 -5.25
N ASN A 245 -9.63 13.38 -5.53
CA ASN A 245 -9.80 14.51 -6.46
C ASN A 245 -9.13 15.79 -5.94
N CYS A 246 -9.32 16.11 -4.64
CA CYS A 246 -8.66 17.25 -4.01
C CYS A 246 -7.12 17.12 -4.06
N LYS A 247 -6.59 15.91 -3.82
CA LYS A 247 -5.15 15.64 -3.95
C LYS A 247 -4.67 15.78 -5.39
N SER A 248 -5.41 15.24 -6.36
CA SER A 248 -5.06 15.37 -7.79
C SER A 248 -5.00 16.83 -8.22
N LEU A 249 -5.95 17.65 -7.75
CA LEU A 249 -5.98 19.09 -8.03
C LEU A 249 -4.82 19.85 -7.37
N LYS A 250 -4.47 19.52 -6.12
CA LYS A 250 -3.30 20.11 -5.46
C LYS A 250 -2.00 19.73 -6.16
N LYS A 251 -1.93 18.50 -6.70
CA LYS A 251 -0.78 18.04 -7.47
C LYS A 251 -0.63 18.82 -8.79
N SER A 252 -1.71 19.01 -9.55
CA SER A 252 -1.65 19.79 -10.79
C SER A 252 -1.24 21.24 -10.54
N ILE A 253 -1.75 21.86 -9.47
CA ILE A 253 -1.37 23.24 -9.10
C ILE A 253 0.12 23.35 -8.72
N ASN A 254 0.66 22.36 -8.00
CA ASN A 254 2.08 22.37 -7.61
C ASN A 254 3.02 22.02 -8.76
N GLU A 255 2.59 21.19 -9.73
CA GLU A 255 3.37 20.91 -10.94
C GLU A 255 3.40 22.13 -11.88
N ASP A 256 2.29 22.87 -12.01
CA ASP A 256 2.23 24.11 -12.80
C ASP A 256 3.10 25.25 -12.20
N HIS A 257 3.41 25.20 -10.90
CA HIS A 257 4.27 26.20 -10.23
C HIS A 257 5.78 25.91 -10.34
N CYS A 258 6.20 24.79 -10.95
CA CYS A 258 7.62 24.45 -11.14
C CYS A 258 8.18 24.81 -12.53
N ASP A 259 7.36 25.38 -13.43
CA ASP A 259 7.76 25.70 -14.81
C ASP A 259 7.53 27.17 -15.16
N THR A 260 8.00 28.08 -14.30
CA THR A 260 8.24 29.47 -14.71
C THR A 260 9.68 29.84 -14.45
N ARG A 261 10.55 29.41 -15.37
CA ARG A 261 11.88 30.00 -15.53
C ARG A 261 11.72 31.46 -15.94
N GLU A 262 12.56 32.29 -15.33
CA GLU A 262 12.78 33.71 -15.62
C GLU A 262 12.68 34.03 -17.12
N VAL A 263 11.83 35.00 -17.45
CA VAL A 263 12.08 35.86 -18.61
C VAL A 263 12.23 37.28 -18.08
N THR A 264 13.49 37.66 -17.90
CA THR A 264 13.94 39.03 -17.83
C THR A 264 13.43 39.80 -19.03
N LEU A 265 12.64 40.85 -18.80
CA LEU A 265 12.51 41.94 -19.78
C LEU A 265 12.76 43.27 -19.08
N ASN A 266 13.99 43.74 -19.25
CA ASN A 266 14.32 45.15 -19.16
C ASN A 266 13.46 45.90 -20.18
N GLN A 267 12.70 46.89 -19.73
CA GLN A 267 12.59 48.15 -20.46
C GLN A 267 12.26 49.29 -19.51
N THR A 268 13.25 50.16 -19.43
CA THR A 268 13.23 51.56 -19.03
C THR A 268 11.97 52.28 -19.50
N ASP A 269 11.32 53.03 -18.61
CA ASP A 269 11.12 54.47 -18.77
C ASP A 269 10.44 55.08 -17.52
N THR A 270 11.19 55.91 -16.80
CA THR A 270 10.68 57.03 -15.99
C THR A 270 10.85 58.29 -16.83
N PRO A 271 10.12 59.42 -16.63
CA PRO A 271 9.79 60.02 -15.33
C PRO A 271 8.34 60.59 -15.27
N ALA A 272 7.74 60.90 -14.12
CA ALA A 272 8.01 62.15 -13.41
C ALA A 272 7.32 62.19 -12.04
N LYS A 273 8.11 62.55 -11.02
CA LYS A 273 7.65 63.08 -9.73
C LYS A 273 7.01 64.45 -9.94
N LYS A 274 5.79 64.64 -9.44
CA LYS A 274 5.36 65.92 -8.85
C LYS A 274 4.57 65.67 -7.56
N ARG A 275 4.85 66.54 -6.60
CA ARG A 275 4.54 66.53 -5.16
C ARG A 275 3.10 66.94 -4.81
N ARG A 276 2.74 66.63 -3.55
CA ARG A 276 1.71 67.21 -2.63
C ARG A 276 0.25 66.74 -2.82
N ARG A 277 -0.64 66.73 -1.82
CA ARG A 277 -0.74 66.56 -0.35
C ARG A 277 -2.17 67.08 -0.03
N CYS A 278 -3.00 66.33 0.72
CA CYS A 278 -4.32 66.74 1.28
C CYS A 278 -5.40 67.08 0.23
N ASP A 279 -6.68 66.72 0.33
CA ASP A 279 -7.54 66.09 1.35
C ASP A 279 -8.42 65.03 0.69
#